data_AF-L1J9B1-F1
#
_entry.id   AF-L1J9B1-F1
#
_cell.length_a   1.000
_cell.length_b   1.000
_cell.length_c   1.000
_cell.angle_alpha   90.00
_cell.angle_beta   90.00
_cell.angle_gamma   90.00
#
_symmetry.space_group_name_H-M   'P 1'
#
loop_
_entity.id
_entity.type
_entity.pdbx_description
1 polymer ?
#
loop_
_entity_poly.entity_id
_entity_poly.type
_entity_poly.pdbx_seq_one_letter_code
_entity_poly.pdbx_strand_id
1 'polypeptide(L)'
;MQMDGAISRRSALLLAGLSLISRPVLADDSFSFDGSYSDPKHPGCARNVMSKNDNEAEISGVDGNPGCSAGNADVQKPWRLNGKVDGKKIFVDFSPKGGPKDLLGNWEDDGIRWPDNNKWTKITQKTYPQDL
;
A
#
# COMPACT_ATOMS: atom_id res chain seq x y z
N MET A 1 29.51 -10.51 84.30
CA MET A 1 28.44 -10.85 83.34
C MET A 1 28.51 -9.83 82.21
N GLN A 2 28.76 -10.26 80.97
CA GLN A 2 27.70 -10.63 80.00
C GLN A 2 26.63 -9.54 79.85
N MET A 3 26.20 -9.08 78.68
CA MET A 3 26.59 -9.05 77.25
C MET A 3 25.34 -8.44 76.54
N ASP A 4 25.44 -8.07 75.25
CA ASP A 4 24.29 -7.76 74.35
C ASP A 4 23.47 -6.48 74.68
N GLY A 5 22.80 -5.73 73.79
CA GLY A 5 22.59 -5.70 72.32
C GLY A 5 21.49 -4.65 72.00
N ALA A 6 21.20 -4.20 70.77
CA ALA A 6 21.88 -4.33 69.48
C ALA A 6 21.33 -3.31 68.43
N ILE A 7 22.21 -2.79 67.56
CA ILE A 7 22.01 -2.44 66.13
C ILE A 7 20.80 -1.56 65.68
N SER A 8 21.15 -0.37 65.17
CA SER A 8 20.69 0.30 63.92
C SER A 8 19.28 0.06 63.35
N ARG A 9 18.58 1.18 63.06
CA ARG A 9 17.63 1.28 61.93
C ARG A 9 17.80 2.62 61.21
N ARG A 10 18.46 2.61 60.04
CA ARG A 10 18.43 3.73 59.08
C ARG A 10 17.33 3.45 58.05
N SER A 11 16.23 4.20 58.10
CA SER A 11 15.16 4.12 57.11
C SER A 11 15.60 4.75 55.80
N ALA A 12 15.67 3.96 54.72
CA ALA A 12 15.87 4.46 53.37
C ALA A 12 14.51 4.62 52.67
N LEU A 13 14.13 5.86 52.36
CA LEU A 13 12.98 6.17 51.52
C LEU A 13 13.36 5.98 50.05
N LEU A 14 12.92 4.87 49.45
CA LEU A 14 13.07 4.62 48.01
C LEU A 14 11.94 5.33 47.24
N LEU A 15 12.27 6.46 46.62
CA LEU A 15 11.41 7.10 45.63
C LEU A 15 11.45 6.30 44.31
N ALA A 16 10.40 5.53 44.04
CA ALA A 16 10.24 4.82 42.77
C ALA A 16 9.84 5.80 41.66
N GLY A 17 10.81 6.20 40.82
CA GLY A 17 10.54 7.02 39.63
C GLY A 17 9.88 6.20 38.51
N LEU A 18 8.68 6.59 38.09
CA LEU A 18 8.05 6.02 36.89
C LEU A 18 8.75 6.57 35.63
N SER A 19 9.58 5.73 35.00
CA SER A 19 10.13 6.02 33.68
C SER A 19 9.09 5.70 32.60
N LEU A 20 8.54 6.73 31.95
CA LEU A 20 7.70 6.58 30.76
C LEU A 20 8.58 6.30 29.54
N ILE A 21 8.88 5.02 29.31
CA ILE A 21 9.65 4.57 28.14
C ILE A 21 8.78 4.70 26.89
N SER A 22 8.83 5.86 26.23
CA SER A 22 8.14 6.10 24.96
C SER A 22 8.78 5.24 23.87
N ARG A 23 8.17 4.11 23.53
CA ARG A 23 8.58 3.27 22.41
C ARG A 23 8.23 3.95 21.09
N PRO A 24 9.14 4.00 20.10
CA PRO A 24 8.75 4.40 18.75
C PRO A 24 7.78 3.36 18.18
N VAL A 25 6.60 3.83 17.74
CA VAL A 25 5.72 3.02 16.90
C VAL A 25 6.32 3.03 15.51
N LEU A 26 6.95 1.93 15.12
CA LEU A 26 7.25 1.66 13.71
C LEU A 26 5.91 1.35 13.03
N ALA A 27 5.28 2.37 12.47
CA ALA A 27 4.14 2.22 11.59
C ALA A 27 4.63 1.64 10.26
N ASP A 28 4.85 0.32 10.22
CA ASP A 28 5.06 -0.44 9.00
C ASP A 28 3.72 -0.57 8.25
N ASP A 29 3.30 0.55 7.70
CA ASP A 29 2.15 0.70 6.82
C ASP A 29 2.51 0.11 5.45
N SER A 30 2.62 -1.22 5.43
CA SER A 30 3.19 -2.02 4.35
C SER A 30 2.33 -1.92 3.09
N PHE A 31 2.68 -0.97 2.24
CA PHE A 31 2.05 -0.76 0.94
C PHE A 31 2.74 -1.60 -0.13
N SER A 32 1.98 -2.04 -1.12
CA SER A 32 2.51 -2.67 -2.33
C SER A 32 1.65 -2.29 -3.52
N PHE A 33 2.31 -1.85 -4.59
CA PHE A 33 1.67 -1.58 -5.87
C PHE A 33 1.15 -2.86 -6.56
N ASP A 34 1.60 -4.06 -6.19
CA ASP A 34 1.20 -5.29 -6.88
C ASP A 34 -0.27 -5.62 -6.67
N GLY A 35 -1.00 -5.89 -7.77
CA GLY A 35 -2.38 -6.38 -7.73
C GLY A 35 -3.24 -5.85 -8.87
N SER A 36 -4.54 -6.17 -8.80
CA SER A 36 -5.57 -5.67 -9.69
C SER A 36 -6.26 -4.44 -9.11
N TYR A 37 -6.68 -3.51 -9.96
CA TYR A 37 -7.29 -2.23 -9.61
C TYR A 37 -8.53 -1.94 -10.46
N SER A 38 -9.53 -1.33 -9.84
CA SER A 38 -10.68 -0.72 -10.52
C SER A 38 -10.31 0.70 -10.96
N ASP A 39 -10.57 1.01 -12.24
CA ASP A 39 -10.35 2.33 -12.83
C ASP A 39 -11.72 2.98 -13.12
N PRO A 40 -12.14 4.01 -12.36
CA PRO A 40 -13.43 4.67 -12.56
C PRO A 40 -13.64 5.24 -13.97
N LYS A 41 -12.56 5.58 -14.70
CA LYS A 41 -12.64 6.06 -16.09
C LYS A 41 -12.80 4.93 -17.11
N HIS A 42 -12.59 3.67 -16.71
CA HIS A 42 -12.75 2.49 -17.55
C HIS A 42 -13.53 1.37 -16.81
N PRO A 43 -14.86 1.52 -16.63
CA PRO A 43 -15.67 0.58 -15.86
C PRO A 43 -15.56 -0.87 -16.35
N GLY A 44 -15.39 -1.80 -15.40
CA GLY A 44 -15.18 -3.23 -15.65
C GLY A 44 -13.81 -3.59 -16.23
N CYS A 45 -13.00 -2.63 -16.65
CA CYS A 45 -11.69 -2.85 -17.26
C CYS A 45 -10.57 -2.79 -16.21
N ALA A 46 -10.39 -3.89 -15.46
CA ALA A 46 -9.37 -3.96 -14.41
C ALA A 46 -7.96 -3.62 -14.94
N ARG A 47 -7.19 -2.90 -14.12
CA ARG A 47 -5.77 -2.60 -14.34
C ARG A 47 -4.95 -3.53 -13.46
N ASN A 48 -3.84 -4.06 -13.95
CA ASN A 48 -2.94 -4.88 -13.14
C ASN A 48 -1.58 -4.20 -13.07
N VAL A 49 -1.00 -4.16 -11.88
CA VAL A 49 0.38 -3.74 -11.65
C VAL A 49 1.14 -4.93 -11.10
N MET A 50 2.34 -5.18 -11.63
CA MET A 50 3.21 -6.29 -11.27
C MET A 50 4.66 -5.82 -11.25
N SER A 51 5.30 -5.90 -10.10
CA SER A 51 6.73 -5.63 -9.93
C SER A 51 7.56 -6.64 -10.72
N LYS A 52 8.53 -6.14 -11.50
CA LYS A 52 9.48 -6.94 -12.32
C LYS A 52 10.80 -7.15 -11.60
N ASN A 53 11.22 -6.16 -10.81
CA ASN A 53 12.37 -6.15 -9.91
C ASN A 53 12.16 -4.99 -8.91
N ASP A 54 13.13 -4.74 -8.02
CA ASP A 54 13.07 -3.79 -6.91
C ASP A 54 12.43 -2.43 -7.25
N ASN A 55 12.74 -1.87 -8.43
CA ASN A 55 12.33 -0.52 -8.82
C ASN A 55 11.54 -0.45 -10.15
N GLU A 56 11.22 -1.58 -10.79
CA GLU A 56 10.49 -1.60 -12.06
C GLU A 56 9.17 -2.36 -11.95
N ALA A 57 8.13 -1.85 -12.60
CA ALA A 57 6.81 -2.47 -12.67
C ALA A 57 6.33 -2.60 -14.12
N GLU A 58 5.49 -3.61 -14.37
CA GLU A 58 4.63 -3.67 -15.53
C GLU A 58 3.21 -3.27 -15.14
N ILE A 59 2.60 -2.43 -15.97
CA ILE A 59 1.21 -2.02 -15.82
C ILE A 59 0.48 -2.54 -17.06
N SER A 60 -0.57 -3.32 -16.85
CA SER A 60 -1.33 -3.94 -17.95
C SER A 60 -2.82 -3.78 -17.75
N GLY A 61 -3.58 -3.94 -18.83
CA GLY A 61 -5.02 -3.86 -18.79
C GLY A 61 -5.63 -4.04 -20.16
N VAL A 62 -6.92 -3.74 -20.23
CA VAL A 62 -7.72 -3.79 -21.45
C VAL A 62 -8.56 -2.51 -21.49
N ASP A 63 -8.74 -1.89 -22.65
CA ASP A 63 -9.73 -0.82 -22.80
C ASP A 63 -10.87 -1.31 -23.69
N GLY A 64 -12.11 -1.25 -23.18
CA GLY A 64 -13.34 -1.45 -23.95
C GLY A 64 -14.13 -0.14 -24.06
N ASN A 65 -15.09 -0.10 -24.99
CA ASN A 65 -16.00 1.03 -25.19
C ASN A 65 -17.45 0.52 -25.18
N PRO A 66 -18.33 0.96 -24.26
CA PRO A 66 -18.12 1.94 -23.18
C PRO A 66 -17.36 1.40 -21.94
N GLY A 67 -16.99 0.12 -21.95
CA GLY A 67 -16.28 -0.56 -20.85
C GLY A 67 -16.17 -2.06 -21.11
N CYS A 68 -15.57 -2.82 -20.20
CA CYS A 68 -15.23 -4.24 -20.41
C CYS A 68 -16.32 -5.23 -19.92
N SER A 69 -17.58 -4.78 -19.87
CA SER A 69 -18.73 -5.61 -19.49
C SER A 69 -18.93 -6.83 -20.41
N ALA A 70 -19.53 -7.89 -19.88
CA ALA A 70 -19.97 -9.04 -20.67
C ALA A 70 -20.93 -8.58 -21.78
N GLY A 71 -20.53 -8.81 -23.04
CA GLY A 71 -21.18 -8.26 -24.24
C GLY A 71 -20.29 -7.37 -25.11
N ASN A 72 -19.20 -6.80 -24.55
CA ASN A 72 -18.29 -5.89 -25.27
C ASN A 72 -16.92 -6.54 -25.58
N ALA A 73 -16.86 -7.86 -25.79
CA ALA A 73 -15.60 -8.58 -25.98
C ALA A 73 -14.86 -8.13 -27.27
N ASP A 74 -15.58 -7.92 -28.37
CA ASP A 74 -14.99 -7.66 -29.69
C ASP A 74 -14.40 -6.24 -29.86
N VAL A 75 -14.61 -5.36 -28.88
CA VAL A 75 -14.06 -3.98 -28.83
C VAL A 75 -12.99 -3.80 -27.74
N GLN A 76 -12.55 -4.88 -27.10
CA GLN A 76 -11.51 -4.86 -26.08
C GLN A 76 -10.10 -4.80 -26.68
N LYS A 77 -9.33 -3.78 -26.29
CA LYS A 77 -7.94 -3.57 -26.71
C LYS A 77 -6.98 -3.81 -25.53
N PRO A 78 -6.29 -4.96 -25.46
CA PRO A 78 -5.29 -5.22 -24.43
C PRO A 78 -4.05 -4.34 -24.61
N TRP A 79 -3.40 -3.98 -23.51
CA TRP A 79 -2.20 -3.15 -23.50
C TRP A 79 -1.27 -3.50 -22.32
N ARG A 80 0.02 -3.20 -22.49
CA ARG A 80 1.07 -3.29 -21.46
C ARG A 80 1.96 -2.06 -21.55
N LEU A 81 2.35 -1.53 -20.39
CA LEU A 81 3.19 -0.35 -20.19
C LEU A 81 4.28 -0.69 -19.16
N ASN A 82 5.38 0.04 -19.19
CA ASN A 82 6.41 -0.05 -18.16
C ASN A 82 6.26 1.10 -17.17
N GLY A 83 6.71 0.88 -15.94
CA GLY A 83 6.80 1.92 -14.94
C GLY A 83 7.96 1.69 -13.97
N LYS A 84 8.21 2.69 -13.13
CA LYS A 84 9.24 2.69 -12.09
C LYS A 84 8.63 3.01 -10.73
N VAL A 85 9.11 2.37 -9.68
CA VAL A 85 8.66 2.58 -8.30
C VAL A 85 9.74 3.35 -7.51
N ASP A 86 9.29 4.33 -6.72
CA ASP A 86 10.13 5.15 -5.83
C ASP A 86 9.36 5.41 -4.52
N GLY A 87 9.54 4.54 -3.53
CA GLY A 87 8.74 4.58 -2.30
C GLY A 87 7.23 4.53 -2.59
N LYS A 88 6.44 5.43 -1.98
CA LYS A 88 4.99 5.56 -2.21
C LYS A 88 4.62 6.20 -3.57
N LYS A 89 5.51 6.18 -4.57
CA LYS A 89 5.28 6.70 -5.93
C LYS A 89 5.50 5.64 -6.99
N ILE A 90 4.74 5.74 -8.07
CA ILE A 90 4.95 5.00 -9.31
C ILE A 90 4.94 5.96 -10.49
N PHE A 91 5.87 5.79 -11.43
CA PHE A 91 5.96 6.57 -12.67
C PHE A 91 5.67 5.64 -13.84
N VAL A 92 4.70 5.96 -14.69
CA VAL A 92 4.25 5.05 -15.77
C VAL A 92 4.35 5.71 -17.15
N ASP A 93 4.90 4.95 -18.10
CA ASP A 93 4.98 5.36 -19.51
C ASP A 93 3.68 5.06 -20.25
N PHE A 94 2.82 6.07 -20.33
CA PHE A 94 1.59 6.04 -21.12
C PHE A 94 1.78 6.45 -22.58
N SER A 95 3.01 6.76 -23.03
CA SER A 95 3.27 7.16 -24.43
C SER A 95 2.87 6.12 -25.49
N PRO A 96 2.92 4.79 -25.26
CA PRO A 96 2.34 3.80 -26.18
C PRO A 96 0.82 3.93 -26.38
N LYS A 97 0.13 4.67 -25.49
CA LYS A 97 -1.31 4.99 -25.56
C LYS A 97 -1.58 6.45 -25.91
N GLY A 98 -0.54 7.22 -26.29
CA GLY A 98 -0.62 8.65 -26.57
C GLY A 98 -0.61 9.56 -25.33
N GLY A 99 -0.33 9.02 -24.15
CA GLY A 99 -0.18 9.78 -22.91
C GLY A 99 1.26 10.26 -22.63
N PRO A 100 1.51 10.87 -21.45
CA PRO A 100 2.84 11.28 -21.03
C PRO A 100 3.73 10.08 -20.66
N LYS A 101 5.05 10.27 -20.76
CA LYS A 101 6.06 9.23 -20.60
C LYS A 101 6.37 8.84 -19.14
N ASP A 102 6.10 9.72 -18.19
CA ASP A 102 6.44 9.52 -16.77
C ASP A 102 5.29 10.05 -15.90
N LEU A 103 4.07 9.49 -16.07
CA LEU A 103 2.92 9.92 -15.26
C LEU A 103 3.10 9.47 -13.81
N LEU A 104 3.17 10.43 -12.90
CA LEU A 104 3.26 10.19 -11.46
C LEU A 104 1.91 9.72 -10.89
N GLY A 105 1.89 8.51 -10.36
CA GLY A 105 0.87 8.01 -9.43
C GLY A 105 1.40 7.99 -8.00
N ASN A 106 0.60 8.41 -7.03
CA ASN A 106 0.94 8.34 -5.61
C ASN A 106 0.10 7.26 -4.91
N TRP A 107 0.69 6.52 -3.96
CA TRP A 107 -0.06 5.60 -3.11
C TRP A 107 -0.92 6.38 -2.09
N GLU A 108 -2.23 6.16 -2.14
CA GLU A 108 -3.23 6.69 -1.21
C GLU A 108 -4.04 5.53 -0.63
N ASP A 109 -3.77 5.13 0.61
CA ASP A 109 -4.46 4.09 1.38
C ASP A 109 -4.55 2.72 0.67
N ASP A 110 -5.59 2.55 -0.15
CA ASP A 110 -6.00 1.35 -0.87
C ASP A 110 -5.80 1.46 -2.39
N GLY A 111 -5.05 2.45 -2.89
CA GLY A 111 -4.96 2.68 -4.33
C GLY A 111 -3.91 3.67 -4.80
N ILE A 112 -3.95 3.95 -6.11
CA ILE A 112 -3.03 4.85 -6.82
C ILE A 112 -3.80 6.09 -7.28
N ARG A 113 -3.44 7.27 -6.77
CA ARG A 113 -3.96 8.57 -7.21
C ARG A 113 -3.14 9.11 -8.38
N TRP A 114 -3.83 9.50 -9.44
CA TRP A 114 -3.26 10.16 -10.61
C TRP A 114 -3.53 11.68 -10.60
N PRO A 115 -2.77 12.49 -11.37
CA PRO A 115 -2.87 13.95 -11.33
C PRO A 115 -4.18 14.53 -11.86
N ASP A 116 -4.95 13.73 -12.60
CA ASP A 116 -6.27 14.06 -13.15
C ASP A 116 -7.43 13.74 -12.18
N ASN A 117 -7.10 13.56 -10.90
CA ASN A 117 -7.94 13.12 -9.79
C ASN A 117 -8.54 11.71 -9.94
N ASN A 118 -8.16 10.94 -10.96
CA ASN A 118 -8.54 9.52 -11.04
C ASN A 118 -7.84 8.74 -9.92
N LYS A 119 -8.55 7.83 -9.24
CA LYS A 119 -7.94 6.88 -8.30
C LYS A 119 -8.21 5.47 -8.77
N TRP A 120 -7.13 4.72 -8.96
CA TRP A 120 -7.20 3.28 -9.18
C TRP A 120 -7.25 2.60 -7.81
N THR A 121 -8.42 2.11 -7.41
CA THR A 121 -8.62 1.44 -6.11
C THR A 121 -8.34 -0.05 -6.25
N LYS A 122 -7.58 -0.62 -5.31
CA LYS A 122 -7.17 -2.03 -5.34
C LYS A 122 -8.38 -2.95 -5.18
N ILE A 123 -8.53 -3.90 -6.08
CA ILE A 123 -9.57 -4.93 -6.01
C ILE A 123 -9.11 -5.97 -4.99
N THR A 124 -9.44 -5.74 -3.73
CA THR A 124 -9.37 -6.78 -2.72
C THR A 124 -10.38 -7.86 -3.11
N GLN A 125 -9.91 -9.10 -3.31
CA GLN A 125 -10.85 -10.22 -3.29
C GLN A 125 -11.50 -10.24 -1.91
N LYS A 126 -12.84 -10.27 -1.86
CA LYS A 126 -13.52 -10.58 -0.59
C LYS A 126 -13.03 -11.95 -0.15
N THR A 127 -12.24 -11.98 0.92
CA THR A 127 -12.06 -13.18 1.74
C THR A 127 -13.42 -13.50 2.34
N TYR A 128 -14.20 -14.31 1.63
CA TYR A 128 -15.28 -15.05 2.26
C TYR A 128 -14.62 -15.96 3.31
N PRO A 129 -15.02 -15.90 4.59
CA PRO A 129 -14.57 -16.90 5.55
C PRO A 129 -14.95 -18.28 5.02
N GLN A 130 -14.01 -19.22 5.03
CA GLN A 130 -14.17 -20.52 4.38
C GLN A 130 -15.01 -21.52 5.19
N ASP A 131 -15.53 -21.13 6.35
CA ASP A 131 -16.17 -22.02 7.31
C ASP A 131 -17.55 -21.49 7.76
N LEU A 132 -18.63 -22.06 7.22
CA LEU A 132 -19.93 -22.35 7.87
C LEU A 132 -20.65 -23.47 7.11
#